data_AF-A0A229H9X6-F1
#
_entry.id   AF-A0A229H9X6-F1
#
_cell.length_a   1.000
_cell.length_b   1.000
_cell.length_c   1.000
_cell.angle_alpha   90.00
_cell.angle_beta   90.00
_cell.angle_gamma   90.00
#
_symmetry.space_group_name_H-M   'P 1'
#
loop_
_entity.id
_entity.type
_entity.pdbx_description
1 polymer ?
#
loop_
_entity_poly.entity_id
_entity_poly.type
_entity_poly.pdbx_seq_one_letter_code
_entity_poly.pdbx_strand_id
1 'polypeptide(L)'
;MVLEAGGTLEVVVPAEQYRDGLPEEHHQSYDELLRQAVEVHRTGMAASDSQAHMAGSEILVGVVDELIAVWDGQPARGYGGTADVVAYAERTGVRTRVIWPEGATRD
;
A
#
# COMPACT_ATOMS: atom_id res chain seq x y z
N MET A 1 16.75 4.83 0.99
CA MET A 1 15.32 5.07 0.66
C MET A 1 15.17 5.61 -0.75
N VAL A 2 14.00 5.46 -1.39
CA VAL A 2 13.72 6.04 -2.73
C VAL A 2 14.07 7.54 -2.78
N LEU A 3 13.76 8.27 -1.71
CA LEU A 3 14.09 9.69 -1.56
C LEU A 3 15.60 9.96 -1.55
N GLU A 4 16.40 9.11 -0.89
CA GLU A 4 17.87 9.24 -0.87
C GLU A 4 18.49 8.94 -2.24
N ALA A 5 17.81 8.14 -3.07
CA ALA A 5 18.19 7.87 -4.44
C ALA A 5 17.71 8.96 -5.43
N GLY A 6 17.11 10.05 -4.94
CA GLY A 6 16.60 11.16 -5.75
C GLY A 6 15.21 10.93 -6.37
N GLY A 7 14.50 9.89 -5.94
CA GLY A 7 13.11 9.65 -6.33
C GLY A 7 12.12 10.53 -5.56
N THR A 8 10.87 10.54 -6.01
CA THR A 8 9.74 11.18 -5.33
C THR A 8 8.87 10.15 -4.62
N LEU A 9 8.02 10.63 -3.71
CA LEU A 9 7.05 9.82 -2.97
C LEU A 9 5.65 10.34 -3.26
N GLU A 10 4.76 9.46 -3.71
CA GLU A 10 3.32 9.68 -3.67
C GLU A 10 2.71 8.74 -2.62
N VAL A 11 1.73 9.24 -1.87
CA VAL A 11 1.12 8.48 -0.76
C VAL A 11 -0.35 8.30 -1.02
N VAL A 12 -0.86 7.08 -0.83
CA VAL A 12 -2.29 6.82 -0.74
C VAL A 12 -2.67 6.60 0.71
N VAL A 13 -3.57 7.41 1.25
CA VAL A 13 -4.10 7.28 2.60
C VAL A 13 -5.48 6.62 2.53
N PRO A 14 -5.64 5.40 3.06
CA PRO A 14 -6.87 4.61 2.88
C PRO A 14 -8.05 5.13 3.69
N ALA A 15 -7.81 5.81 4.82
CA ALA A 15 -8.85 6.41 5.66
C ALA A 15 -8.31 7.55 6.53
N GLU A 16 -9.19 8.45 6.98
CA GLU A 16 -8.83 9.54 7.90
C GLU A 16 -8.26 9.02 9.22
N GLN A 17 -8.85 7.97 9.78
CA GLN A 17 -8.43 7.37 11.04
C GLN A 17 -7.24 6.39 10.89
N TYR A 18 -6.66 6.25 9.69
CA TYR A 18 -5.61 5.26 9.44
C TYR A 18 -4.41 5.45 10.35
N ARG A 19 -3.96 6.70 10.51
CA ARG A 19 -2.83 7.05 11.38
C ARG A 19 -3.07 6.60 12.82
N ASP A 20 -4.29 6.79 13.33
CA ASP A 20 -4.63 6.49 14.73
C ASP A 20 -4.69 4.97 14.99
N GLY A 21 -4.90 4.17 13.95
CA GLY A 21 -4.82 2.71 14.01
C GLY A 21 -3.41 2.13 13.99
N LEU A 22 -2.39 2.95 13.70
CA LEU A 22 -0.98 2.53 13.72
C LEU A 22 -0.44 2.50 15.16
N PRO A 23 0.49 1.58 15.47
CA PRO A 23 1.34 1.68 16.66
C PRO A 23 1.96 3.07 16.79
N GLU A 24 1.98 3.63 18.00
CA GLU A 24 2.46 5.00 18.26
C GLU A 24 3.90 5.23 17.77
N GLU A 25 4.75 4.20 17.85
CA GLU A 25 6.12 4.23 17.34
C GLU A 25 6.23 4.45 15.82
N HIS A 26 5.16 4.20 15.06
CA HIS A 26 5.11 4.47 13.62
C HIS A 26 4.56 5.84 13.26
N HIS A 27 3.99 6.59 14.22
CA HIS A 27 3.35 7.88 13.96
C HIS A 27 4.35 8.91 13.42
N GLN A 28 5.55 8.97 14.01
CA GLN A 28 6.59 9.90 13.55
C GLN A 28 7.00 9.61 12.11
N SER A 29 7.32 8.34 11.79
CA SER A 29 7.71 7.93 10.44
C SER A 29 6.60 8.18 9.43
N TYR A 30 5.34 7.90 9.80
CA TYR A 30 4.17 8.19 8.98
C TYR A 30 4.08 9.68 8.65
N ASP A 31 4.15 10.56 9.65
CA ASP A 31 4.05 12.01 9.49
C ASP A 31 5.22 12.58 8.66
N GLU A 32 6.42 12.03 8.82
CA GLU A 32 7.59 12.41 8.04
C GLU A 32 7.49 12.02 6.57
N LEU A 33 7.00 10.80 6.27
CA LEU A 33 6.76 10.37 4.90
C LEU A 33 5.65 11.19 4.24
N LEU A 34 4.55 11.43 4.97
CA LEU A 34 3.43 12.22 4.47
C LEU A 34 3.84 13.66 4.11
N ARG A 35 4.73 14.27 4.91
CA ARG A 35 5.26 15.62 4.65
C ARG A 35 6.19 15.69 3.44
N GLN A 36 6.88 14.59 3.12
CA GLN A 36 7.81 14.48 2.00
C GLN A 36 7.10 14.07 0.70
N ALA A 37 5.84 13.67 0.77
CA ALA A 37 5.07 13.27 -0.39
C ALA A 37 4.82 14.47 -1.33
N VAL A 38 5.05 14.27 -2.62
CA VAL A 38 4.74 15.28 -3.65
C VAL A 38 3.25 15.31 -3.97
N GLU A 39 2.55 14.19 -3.74
CA GLU A 39 1.11 14.05 -3.90
C GLU A 39 0.56 13.08 -2.85
N VAL A 40 -0.65 13.36 -2.37
CA VAL A 40 -1.34 12.50 -1.42
C VAL A 40 -2.78 12.24 -1.85
N HIS A 41 -3.04 11.01 -2.26
CA HIS A 41 -4.35 10.53 -2.63
C HIS A 41 -5.13 10.09 -1.39
N ARG A 42 -6.40 10.48 -1.29
CA ARG A 42 -7.28 10.09 -0.17
C ARG A 42 -8.55 9.48 -0.72
N THR A 43 -9.01 8.40 -0.09
CA THR A 43 -10.29 7.75 -0.41
C THR A 43 -11.49 8.58 0.04
N GLY A 44 -11.30 9.45 1.05
CA GLY A 44 -12.39 10.17 1.73
C GLY A 44 -13.15 9.31 2.77
N MET A 45 -12.70 8.09 3.04
CA MET A 45 -13.31 7.21 4.04
C MET A 45 -12.84 7.59 5.45
N ALA A 46 -13.76 7.61 6.42
CA ALA A 46 -13.42 7.93 7.81
C ALA A 46 -12.73 6.76 8.53
N ALA A 47 -13.35 5.57 8.48
CA ALA A 47 -12.92 4.39 9.20
C ALA A 47 -11.85 3.60 8.44
N SER A 48 -10.83 3.11 9.16
CA SER A 48 -9.72 2.33 8.60
C SER A 48 -9.99 0.82 8.60
N ASP A 49 -11.06 0.40 7.92
CA ASP A 49 -11.43 -1.02 7.81
C ASP A 49 -10.83 -1.68 6.54
N SER A 50 -11.18 -2.95 6.31
CA SER A 50 -10.72 -3.69 5.13
C SER A 50 -11.22 -3.10 3.81
N GLN A 51 -12.38 -2.45 3.80
CA GLN A 51 -12.91 -1.78 2.60
C GLN A 51 -12.08 -0.53 2.29
N ALA A 52 -11.72 0.25 3.31
CA ALA A 52 -10.85 1.40 3.16
C ALA A 52 -9.45 1.02 2.64
N HIS A 53 -8.86 -0.06 3.18
CA HIS A 53 -7.58 -0.56 2.68
C HIS A 53 -7.64 -1.01 1.22
N MET A 54 -8.72 -1.69 0.82
CA MET A 54 -8.88 -2.07 -0.58
C MET A 54 -9.11 -0.83 -1.47
N ALA A 55 -9.98 0.11 -1.07
CA ALA A 55 -10.21 1.34 -1.83
C ALA A 55 -8.91 2.14 -2.04
N GLY A 56 -8.06 2.24 -1.02
CA GLY A 56 -6.72 2.81 -1.16
C GLY A 56 -5.84 2.01 -2.14
N SER A 57 -5.92 0.68 -2.10
CA SER A 57 -5.19 -0.19 -3.02
C SER A 57 -5.66 -0.05 -4.48
N GLU A 58 -6.96 0.17 -4.71
CA GLU A 58 -7.52 0.41 -6.04
C GLU A 58 -7.06 1.75 -6.61
N ILE A 59 -6.99 2.80 -5.78
CA ILE A 59 -6.37 4.08 -6.17
C ILE A 59 -4.91 3.86 -6.53
N LEU A 60 -4.14 3.18 -5.68
CA LEU A 60 -2.71 2.90 -5.92
C LEU A 60 -2.52 2.19 -7.26
N VAL A 61 -3.27 1.13 -7.52
CA VAL A 61 -3.17 0.39 -8.78
C VAL A 61 -3.59 1.25 -9.98
N GLY A 62 -4.56 2.15 -9.80
CA GLY A 62 -5.03 3.04 -10.87
C GLY A 62 -4.03 4.12 -11.29
N VAL A 63 -3.01 4.43 -10.47
CA VAL A 63 -2.04 5.51 -10.74
C VAL A 63 -0.62 5.02 -11.02
N VAL A 64 -0.39 3.70 -11.05
CA VAL A 64 0.95 3.12 -11.29
C VAL A 64 1.00 2.31 -12.58
N ASP A 65 2.16 2.33 -13.24
CA ASP A 65 2.42 1.49 -14.43
C ASP A 65 2.86 0.06 -14.04
N GLU A 66 3.49 -0.11 -12.88
CA GLU A 66 4.00 -1.38 -12.37
C GLU A 66 3.78 -1.51 -10.86
N LEU A 67 3.22 -2.65 -10.44
CA LEU A 67 3.07 -3.03 -9.05
C LEU A 67 4.21 -3.96 -8.63
N ILE A 68 4.99 -3.56 -7.62
CA ILE A 68 5.96 -4.43 -6.96
C ILE A 68 5.34 -4.99 -5.67
N ALA A 69 5.02 -6.29 -5.66
CA ALA A 69 4.38 -6.94 -4.51
C ALA A 69 5.38 -7.82 -3.74
N VAL A 70 5.61 -7.51 -2.47
CA VAL A 70 6.33 -8.41 -1.56
C VAL A 70 5.32 -9.40 -0.99
N TRP A 71 5.26 -10.60 -1.56
CA TRP A 71 4.16 -11.53 -1.35
C TRP A 71 4.57 -12.99 -1.54
N ASP A 72 4.11 -13.85 -0.64
CA ASP A 72 4.42 -15.29 -0.57
C ASP A 72 3.60 -16.17 -1.54
N GLY A 73 2.76 -15.56 -2.38
CA GLY A 73 1.86 -16.30 -3.28
C GLY A 73 0.63 -16.90 -2.58
N GLN A 74 0.48 -16.74 -1.27
CA GLN A 74 -0.64 -17.32 -0.51
C GLN A 74 -1.85 -16.38 -0.48
N PRO A 75 -3.07 -16.91 -0.29
CA PRO A 75 -4.27 -16.08 -0.15
C PRO A 75 -4.14 -14.96 0.89
N ALA A 76 -4.96 -13.92 0.72
CA ALA A 76 -5.07 -12.86 1.71
C ALA A 76 -5.65 -13.40 3.03
N ARG A 77 -5.18 -12.89 4.18
CA ARG A 77 -5.74 -13.22 5.51
C ARG A 77 -7.06 -12.49 5.80
N GLY A 78 -7.35 -11.46 5.01
CA GLY A 78 -8.55 -10.64 5.07
C GLY A 78 -8.63 -9.80 3.81
N TYR A 79 -9.83 -9.32 3.50
CA TYR A 79 -10.07 -8.50 2.31
C TYR A 79 -9.15 -7.27 2.28
N GLY A 80 -8.65 -6.93 1.10
CA GLY A 80 -7.69 -5.84 0.91
C GLY A 80 -6.27 -6.21 1.30
N GLY A 81 -5.99 -7.49 1.54
CA GLY A 81 -4.63 -8.00 1.70
C GLY A 81 -3.91 -8.12 0.35
N THR A 82 -2.59 -8.34 0.41
CA THR A 82 -1.71 -8.30 -0.78
C THR A 82 -2.18 -9.18 -1.94
N ALA A 83 -2.71 -10.38 -1.68
CA ALA A 83 -3.22 -11.26 -2.73
C ALA A 83 -4.41 -10.65 -3.50
N ASP A 84 -5.30 -9.91 -2.82
CA ASP A 84 -6.43 -9.25 -3.46
C ASP A 84 -5.95 -8.08 -4.33
N VAL A 85 -4.94 -7.34 -3.87
CA VAL A 85 -4.33 -6.22 -4.61
C VAL A 85 -3.60 -6.73 -5.85
N VAL A 86 -2.85 -7.82 -5.74
CA VAL A 86 -2.20 -8.49 -6.88
C VAL A 86 -3.24 -8.93 -7.91
N ALA A 87 -4.29 -9.62 -7.46
CA ALA A 87 -5.38 -10.06 -8.35
C ALA A 87 -6.12 -8.87 -9.00
N TYR A 88 -6.27 -7.75 -8.29
CA TYR A 88 -6.85 -6.52 -8.83
C TYR A 88 -5.94 -5.87 -9.90
N ALA A 89 -4.64 -5.78 -9.65
CA ALA A 89 -3.66 -5.26 -10.61
C ALA A 89 -3.61 -6.10 -11.89
N GLU A 90 -3.58 -7.42 -11.76
CA GLU A 90 -3.60 -8.33 -12.91
C GLU A 90 -4.90 -8.18 -13.73
N ARG A 91 -6.05 -8.08 -13.07
CA ARG A 91 -7.35 -7.88 -13.73
C ARG A 91 -7.44 -6.54 -14.46
N THR A 92 -6.77 -5.51 -13.96
CA THR A 92 -6.75 -4.16 -14.54
C THR A 92 -5.63 -3.98 -15.57
N GLY A 93 -4.80 -5.00 -15.79
CA GLY A 93 -3.73 -4.98 -16.78
C GLY A 93 -2.45 -4.29 -16.32
N VAL A 94 -2.34 -3.95 -15.03
CA VAL A 94 -1.12 -3.39 -14.45
C VAL A 94 -0.08 -4.50 -14.33
N ARG A 95 1.15 -4.21 -14.77
CA ARG A 95 2.24 -5.18 -14.68
C ARG A 95 2.55 -5.44 -13.20
N THR A 96 2.48 -6.69 -12.78
CA THR A 96 2.80 -7.07 -11.39
C THR A 96 4.10 -7.86 -11.34
N ARG A 97 5.03 -7.45 -10.48
CA ARG A 97 6.24 -8.18 -10.14
C ARG A 97 6.19 -8.62 -8.68
N VAL A 98 6.14 -9.92 -8.47
CA VAL A 98 6.19 -10.52 -7.14
C VAL A 98 7.64 -10.72 -6.70
N ILE A 99 7.95 -10.33 -5.46
CA ILE A 99 9.24 -10.52 -4.81
C ILE A 99 9.02 -11.31 -3.53
N TRP A 100 9.51 -12.54 -3.49
CA TRP A 100 9.58 -13.36 -2.28
C TRP A 100 10.95 -14.02 -2.20
N PRO A 101 11.84 -13.59 -1.29
CA PRO A 101 13.17 -14.17 -1.17
C PRO A 101 13.13 -15.65 -0.78
N GLU A 102 14.12 -16.40 -1.26
CA GLU A 102 14.32 -17.77 -0.80
C GLU A 102 14.56 -17.79 0.72
N GLY A 103 13.88 -18.70 1.41
CA GLY A 103 13.95 -18.82 2.88
C GLY A 103 13.10 -17.82 3.66
N ALA A 104 12.40 -16.88 3.01
CA ALA A 104 11.46 -15.99 3.69
C ALA A 104 10.22 -16.75 4.19
N THR A 105 9.78 -16.42 5.40
CA THR A 105 8.56 -16.96 6.02
C THR A 105 7.53 -15.87 6.23
N ARG A 106 6.26 -16.26 6.25
CA ARG A 106 5.15 -15.41 6.64
C ARG A 106 4.65 -15.88 8.01
N ASP A 107 4.70 -14.98 9.00
CA ASP A 107 4.28 -15.22 10.39
C ASP A 107 2.78 -15.16 10.54
#